data_AF-A0A2G6EJJ9-F1
#
_entry.id   AF-A0A2G6EJJ9-F1
#
_cell.length_a   1.000
_cell.length_b   1.000
_cell.length_c   1.000
_cell.angle_alpha   90.00
_cell.angle_beta   90.00
_cell.angle_gamma   90.00
#
_symmetry.space_group_name_H-M   'P 1'
#
loop_
_entity.id
_entity.type
_entity.pdbx_description
1 polymer ?
#
loop_
_entity_poly.entity_id
_entity_poly.type
_entity_poly.pdbx_seq_one_letter_code
_entity_poly.pdbx_strand_id
1 'polypeptide(L)'
;MPNAATAHRRLLMQLVESAIAEHPDEDVATRWAQMAKDTLARYPAPPNPSTHTLDLTALNALDDRSRRDVLERLGRFLTDWQGDVRDQLMNVHRDFLLLQCRVAELEVELARRRR
;
A
#
# COMPACT_ATOMS: atom_id res chain seq x y z
N MET A 1 -13.23 -11.15 12.41
CA MET A 1 -11.83 -11.46 12.01
C MET A 1 -11.24 -10.20 11.40
N PRO A 2 -10.06 -9.70 11.83
CA PRO A 2 -9.38 -8.62 11.13
C PRO A 2 -9.13 -9.08 9.69
N ASN A 3 -9.60 -8.32 8.69
CA ASN A 3 -9.27 -8.63 7.30
C ASN A 3 -7.80 -8.28 7.03
N ALA A 4 -7.20 -8.89 6.01
CA ALA A 4 -5.80 -8.63 5.64
C ALA A 4 -5.53 -7.12 5.52
N ALA A 5 -6.43 -6.35 4.90
CA ALA A 5 -6.31 -4.89 4.76
C ALA A 5 -6.10 -4.15 6.10
N THR A 6 -6.77 -4.56 7.18
CA THR A 6 -6.64 -3.95 8.52
C THR A 6 -5.26 -4.20 9.12
N ALA A 7 -4.69 -5.39 8.92
CA ALA A 7 -3.36 -5.73 9.42
C ALA A 7 -2.25 -4.94 8.68
N HIS A 8 -2.38 -4.80 7.35
CA HIS A 8 -1.43 -4.05 6.52
C HIS A 8 -1.43 -2.56 6.87
N ARG A 9 -2.62 -1.96 7.06
CA ARG A 9 -2.73 -0.56 7.49
C ARG A 9 -2.00 -0.30 8.81
N ARG A 10 -2.15 -1.22 9.79
CA ARG A 10 -1.49 -1.10 11.09
C ARG A 10 0.03 -1.16 10.96
N LEU A 11 0.55 -2.09 10.16
CA LEU A 11 1.99 -2.22 9.93
C LEU A 11 2.57 -0.99 9.23
N LEU A 12 1.88 -0.47 8.21
CA LEU A 12 2.29 0.77 7.54
C LEU A 12 2.29 1.95 8.52
N MET A 13 1.25 2.10 9.35
CA MET A 13 1.20 3.15 10.38
C MET A 13 2.39 3.07 11.35
N GLN A 14 2.72 1.88 11.84
CA GLN A 14 3.84 1.69 12.76
C GLN A 14 5.17 2.07 12.11
N LEU A 15 5.41 1.65 10.86
CA LEU A 15 6.63 1.99 10.13
C LEU A 15 6.74 3.50 9.89
N VAL A 16 5.63 4.16 9.57
CA VAL A 16 5.55 5.61 9.38
C VAL A 16 5.86 6.35 10.68
N GLU A 17 5.23 5.94 11.78
CA GLU A 17 5.44 6.53 13.10
C GLU A 17 6.90 6.39 13.55
N SER A 18 7.50 5.20 13.36
CA SER A 18 8.92 4.99 13.66
C SER A 18 9.84 5.85 12.80
N ALA A 19 9.61 5.91 11.48
CA ALA A 19 10.46 6.69 10.58
C ALA A 19 10.41 8.20 10.88
N ILE A 20 9.24 8.72 11.24
CA ILE A 20 9.08 10.13 11.64
C ILE A 20 9.80 10.40 12.96
N ALA A 21 9.67 9.50 13.95
CA ALA A 21 10.27 9.67 15.27
C ALA A 21 11.81 9.65 15.24
N GLU A 22 12.41 9.01 14.24
CA GLU A 22 13.87 8.95 14.04
C GLU A 22 14.45 10.18 13.32
N HIS A 23 13.60 11.09 12.83
CA HIS A 23 14.08 12.28 12.11
C HIS A 23 14.81 13.24 13.08
N PRO A 24 16.02 13.73 12.75
CA PRO A 24 16.85 14.52 13.68
C PRO A 24 16.33 15.95 13.94
N ASP A 25 15.44 16.44 13.09
CA ASP A 25 14.85 17.78 13.17
C ASP A 25 13.37 17.69 13.57
N GLU A 26 13.03 18.22 14.75
CA GLU A 26 11.68 18.19 15.33
C GLU A 26 10.65 18.98 14.52
N ASP A 27 11.05 20.08 13.88
CA ASP A 27 10.16 20.88 13.03
C ASP A 27 9.76 20.08 11.79
N VAL A 28 10.74 19.36 11.20
CA VAL A 28 10.51 18.49 10.04
C VAL A 28 9.66 17.30 10.43
N ALA A 29 9.97 16.64 11.56
CA ALA A 29 9.20 15.51 12.07
C ALA A 29 7.73 15.89 12.29
N THR A 30 7.48 17.05 12.89
CA THR A 30 6.12 17.58 13.13
C THR A 30 5.38 17.81 11.81
N ARG A 31 6.04 18.45 10.83
CA ARG A 31 5.43 18.76 9.55
C ARG A 31 5.14 17.51 8.74
N TRP A 32 6.08 16.57 8.73
CA TRP A 32 5.94 15.28 8.08
C TRP A 32 4.82 14.45 8.71
N ALA A 33 4.72 14.42 10.05
CA ALA A 33 3.63 13.74 10.76
C ALA A 33 2.25 14.22 10.33
N GLN A 34 2.08 15.54 10.14
CA GLN A 34 0.83 16.09 9.67
C GLN A 34 0.49 15.62 8.24
N MET A 35 1.47 15.63 7.33
CA MET A 35 1.26 15.14 5.95
C MET A 35 0.92 13.65 5.90
N ALA A 36 1.61 12.84 6.71
CA ALA A 36 1.36 11.41 6.81
C ALA A 36 -0.06 11.14 7.33
N LYS A 37 -0.50 11.86 8.37
CA LYS A 37 -1.87 11.78 8.91
C LYS A 37 -2.92 12.14 7.86
N ASP A 38 -2.72 13.22 7.13
CA ASP A 38 -3.64 13.65 6.06
C ASP A 38 -3.73 12.65 4.91
N THR A 39 -2.64 11.92 4.65
CA THR A 39 -2.57 10.89 3.60
C THR A 39 -3.28 9.62 4.03
N LEU A 40 -3.04 9.16 5.25
CA LEU A 40 -3.72 7.99 5.82
C LEU A 40 -5.23 8.21 5.96
N ALA A 41 -5.65 9.45 6.24
CA ALA A 41 -7.07 9.81 6.27
C ALA A 41 -7.73 9.75 4.88
N ARG A 42 -7.01 10.16 3.83
CA ARG A 42 -7.51 10.15 2.43
C ARG A 42 -7.47 8.77 1.79
N TYR A 43 -6.47 7.97 2.13
CA TYR A 43 -6.23 6.65 1.55
C TYR A 43 -6.12 5.59 2.67
N PRO A 44 -7.25 5.24 3.32
CA PRO A 44 -7.24 4.39 4.52
C PRO A 44 -6.89 2.92 4.24
N ALA A 45 -6.94 2.50 2.98
CA ALA A 45 -6.55 1.17 2.54
C ALA A 45 -6.12 1.22 1.06
N PRO A 46 -5.27 0.27 0.63
CA PRO A 46 -5.04 0.05 -0.80
C PRO A 46 -6.38 -0.17 -1.52
N PRO A 47 -6.54 0.34 -2.76
CA PRO A 47 -7.74 0.07 -3.54
C PRO A 47 -7.88 -1.43 -3.74
N ASN A 48 -9.08 -1.97 -3.52
CA ASN A 48 -9.36 -3.34 -3.90
C ASN A 48 -9.39 -3.37 -5.44
N PRO A 49 -8.53 -4.13 -6.11
CA PRO A 49 -8.57 -4.15 -7.56
C PRO A 49 -9.92 -4.67 -8.03
N SER A 50 -10.46 -4.08 -9.10
CA SER A 50 -11.71 -4.54 -9.70
C SER A 50 -11.54 -5.99 -10.17
N THR A 51 -12.14 -6.92 -9.46
CA THR A 51 -12.26 -8.30 -9.92
C THR A 51 -13.33 -8.34 -11.00
N HIS A 52 -12.91 -8.30 -12.26
CA HIS A 52 -13.77 -8.73 -13.34
C HIS A 52 -14.20 -10.18 -13.06
N THR A 53 -15.47 -10.50 -13.25
CA THR A 53 -15.93 -11.88 -13.19
C THR A 53 -15.29 -12.63 -14.34
N LEU A 54 -14.40 -13.58 -14.03
CA LEU A 54 -13.84 -14.47 -15.04
C LEU A 54 -14.96 -15.36 -15.57
N ASP A 55 -15.23 -15.30 -16.87
CA ASP A 55 -16.14 -16.24 -17.50
C ASP A 55 -15.42 -17.59 -17.67
N LEU A 56 -15.84 -18.57 -16.87
CA LEU A 56 -15.27 -19.91 -16.86
C LEU A 56 -16.14 -20.93 -17.61
N THR A 57 -17.18 -20.50 -18.35
CA THR A 57 -18.06 -21.43 -19.07
C THR A 57 -17.33 -22.33 -20.07
N ALA A 58 -16.24 -21.84 -20.67
CA ALA A 58 -15.39 -22.64 -21.55
C ALA A 58 -14.75 -23.87 -20.85
N LEU A 59 -14.60 -23.84 -19.53
CA LEU A 59 -14.07 -24.98 -18.76
C LEU A 59 -15.04 -26.16 -18.67
N ASN A 60 -16.32 -25.97 -19.00
CA ASN A 60 -17.32 -27.04 -19.01
C ASN A 60 -17.09 -28.05 -20.15
N ALA A 61 -16.32 -27.68 -21.18
CA ALA A 61 -15.93 -28.58 -22.26
C ALA A 61 -14.76 -29.51 -21.87
N LEU A 62 -14.10 -29.26 -20.73
CA LEU A 62 -12.98 -30.06 -20.25
C LEU A 62 -13.49 -31.25 -19.42
N ASP A 63 -12.70 -32.33 -19.40
CA ASP A 63 -12.89 -33.40 -18.43
C ASP A 63 -12.63 -32.90 -17.00
N ASP A 64 -13.13 -33.65 -16.01
CA ASP A 64 -13.04 -33.27 -14.60
C ASP A 64 -11.61 -33.06 -14.08
N ARG A 65 -10.65 -33.82 -14.59
CA ARG A 65 -9.24 -33.70 -14.17
C ARG A 65 -8.64 -32.43 -14.74
N SER A 66 -8.78 -32.22 -16.05
CA SER A 66 -8.30 -31.02 -16.75
C SER A 66 -8.94 -29.74 -16.18
N ARG A 67 -10.24 -29.78 -15.87
CA ARG A 67 -10.95 -28.68 -15.23
C ARG A 67 -10.38 -28.34 -13.84
N ARG A 68 -10.11 -29.35 -13.00
CA ARG A 68 -9.50 -29.15 -11.67
C ARG A 68 -8.10 -28.56 -11.79
N ASP A 69 -7.27 -29.08 -12.69
CA ASP A 69 -5.91 -28.57 -12.91
C ASP A 69 -5.91 -27.09 -13.34
N VAL A 70 -6.83 -26.69 -14.21
CA VAL A 70 -6.97 -25.29 -14.65
C VAL A 70 -7.43 -24.39 -13.49
N LEU A 71 -8.43 -24.82 -12.71
CA LEU A 71 -8.92 -24.05 -11.56
C LEU A 71 -7.82 -23.87 -10.50
N GLU A 72 -7.00 -24.89 -10.24
CA GLU A 72 -5.90 -24.80 -9.30
C GLU A 72 -4.82 -23.82 -9.77
N ARG A 73 -4.45 -23.88 -11.06
CA ARG A 73 -3.48 -22.94 -11.66
C ARG A 73 -4.01 -21.50 -11.64
N LEU A 74 -5.29 -21.32 -11.95
CA LEU A 74 -5.94 -20.01 -11.90
C LEU A 74 -5.97 -19.46 -10.47
N GLY A 75 -6.27 -20.31 -9.47
CA GLY A 75 -6.24 -19.92 -8.06
C GLY A 75 -4.84 -19.47 -7.60
N ARG A 76 -3.79 -20.21 -8.02
CA ARG A 76 -2.40 -19.81 -7.77
C ARG A 76 -2.06 -18.48 -8.44
N PHE A 77 -2.36 -18.34 -9.72
CA PHE A 77 -2.14 -17.10 -10.46
C PHE A 77 -2.81 -15.90 -9.80
N LEU A 78 -4.08 -16.02 -9.39
CA LEU A 78 -4.80 -14.93 -8.72
C LEU A 78 -4.17 -14.58 -7.37
N THR A 79 -3.66 -15.56 -6.64
CA THR A 79 -2.96 -15.34 -5.37
C THR A 79 -1.65 -14.60 -5.59
N ASP A 80 -0.85 -15.04 -6.56
CA ASP A 80 0.44 -14.43 -6.89
C ASP A 80 0.24 -12.98 -7.38
N TRP A 81 -0.70 -12.77 -8.31
CA TRP A 81 -1.04 -11.45 -8.82
C TRP A 81 -1.52 -10.49 -7.72
N GLN A 82 -2.34 -10.96 -6.77
CA GLN A 82 -2.74 -10.15 -5.61
C GLN A 82 -1.54 -9.81 -4.72
N GLY A 83 -0.58 -10.72 -4.58
CA GLY A 83 0.69 -10.49 -3.91
C GLY A 83 1.50 -9.38 -4.58
N ASP A 84 1.69 -9.47 -5.89
CA ASP A 84 2.44 -8.48 -6.67
C ASP A 84 1.81 -7.08 -6.59
N VAL A 85 0.48 -6.99 -6.73
CA VAL A 85 -0.25 -5.72 -6.62
C VAL A 85 -0.06 -5.10 -5.24
N ARG A 86 -0.13 -5.91 -4.18
CA ARG A 86 0.12 -5.45 -2.82
C ARG A 86 1.54 -4.92 -2.66
N ASP A 87 2.54 -5.64 -3.15
CA ASP A 87 3.95 -5.26 -2.99
C ASP A 87 4.27 -3.97 -3.76
N GLN A 88 3.71 -3.81 -4.96
CA GLN A 88 3.79 -2.57 -5.73
C GLN A 88 3.14 -1.39 -4.97
N LEU A 89 1.96 -1.59 -4.37
CA LEU A 89 1.30 -0.56 -3.58
C LEU A 89 2.12 -0.16 -2.35
N MET A 90 2.80 -1.12 -1.71
CA MET A 90 3.70 -0.82 -0.59
C MET A 90 4.92 0.00 -1.03
N ASN A 91 5.50 -0.32 -2.19
CA ASN A 91 6.60 0.47 -2.76
C ASN A 91 6.16 1.90 -3.06
N VAL A 92 4.97 2.08 -3.66
CA VAL A 92 4.40 3.40 -3.92
C VAL A 92 4.20 4.18 -2.61
N HIS A 93 3.65 3.54 -1.56
CA HIS A 93 3.51 4.19 -0.26
C HIS A 93 4.85 4.61 0.35
N ARG A 94 5.88 3.77 0.24
CA ARG A 94 7.24 4.11 0.69
C ARG A 94 7.77 5.34 -0.04
N ASP A 95 7.65 5.38 -1.36
CA ASP A 95 8.14 6.50 -2.16
C ASP A 95 7.41 7.81 -1.82
N PHE A 96 6.09 7.75 -1.60
CA PHE A 96 5.31 8.88 -1.12
C PHE A 96 5.79 9.39 0.25
N LEU A 97 6.11 8.49 1.19
CA LEU A 97 6.62 8.87 2.51
C LEU A 97 7.97 9.59 2.41
N LEU A 98 8.88 9.09 1.56
CA LEU A 98 10.17 9.74 1.32
C LEU A 98 9.98 11.13 0.70
N LEU A 99 9.06 11.27 -0.25
CA LEU A 99 8.70 12.57 -0.83
C LEU A 99 8.13 13.52 0.21
N GLN A 100 7.27 13.04 1.11
CA GLN A 100 6.70 13.86 2.20
C GLN A 100 7.78 14.36 3.16
N CYS A 101 8.73 13.50 3.54
CA CYS A 101 9.89 13.91 4.34
C CYS A 101 10.65 15.03 3.63
N ARG A 102 10.95 14.84 2.33
CA ARG A 102 11.68 15.85 1.55
C ARG A 102 10.94 17.18 1.42
N VAL A 103 9.61 17.15 1.26
CA VAL A 103 8.79 18.37 1.24
C VAL A 103 8.82 19.06 2.61
N ALA A 104 8.70 18.31 3.70
CA ALA A 104 8.77 18.85 5.05
C ALA A 104 10.14 19.51 5.34
N GLU A 105 11.25 18.89 4.94
CA GLU A 105 12.60 19.48 5.02
C GLU A 105 12.68 20.83 4.29
N LEU A 106 12.18 20.88 3.05
CA LEU A 106 12.21 22.10 2.22
C LEU A 106 11.32 23.21 2.81
N GLU A 107 10.13 22.87 3.31
CA GLU A 107 9.22 23.85 3.93
C GLU A 107 9.83 24.45 5.20
N VAL A 108 10.46 23.61 6.04
CA VAL A 108 11.15 24.07 7.25
C VAL A 108 12.35 24.94 6.90
N GLU A 109 13.16 24.53 5.91
CA GLU A 109 14.30 25.32 5.44
C GLU A 109 13.85 26.69 4.91
N LEU A 110 12.79 26.73 4.09
CA LEU A 110 12.22 27.99 3.58
C LEU A 110 11.68 28.87 4.72
N ALA A 111 11.04 28.30 5.73
CA ALA A 111 10.56 29.03 6.89
C ALA A 111 11.70 29.66 7.70
N ARG A 112 12.81 28.93 7.87
CA ARG A 112 14.02 29.42 8.56
C ARG A 112 14.70 30.56 7.80
N ARG A 113 14.78 30.48 6.47
CA ARG A 113 15.36 31.54 5.62
C ARG A 113 14.56 32.85 5.61
N ARG A 114 13.29 32.82 6.05
CA ARG A 114 12.39 33.99 6.10
C ARG A 114 12.36 34.67 7.47
N ARG A 115 13.02 34.10 8.48
CA ARG A 115 13.18 34.70 9.82
C ARG A 115 14.49 35.45 9.89
#